data_AF-A0A3A8HNH7-F1
#
_entry.id   AF-A0A3A8HNH7-F1
#
_cell.length_a   1.000
_cell.length_b   1.000
_cell.length_c   1.000
_cell.angle_alpha   90.00
_cell.angle_beta   90.00
_cell.angle_gamma   90.00
#
_symmetry.space_group_name_H-M   'P 1'
#
loop_
_entity.id
_entity.type
_entity.pdbx_description
1 polymer ?
#
loop_
_entity_poly.entity_id
_entity_poly.type
_entity_poly.pdbx_seq_one_letter_code
_entity_poly.pdbx_strand_id
1 'polypeptide(L)'
;MLGSALLASVIVAQTPVSPASRAAEELGLGPVLDSVVHQGVSYVALGRGGIAVLKLDGAAPRLVRRIEEGRRFVRLVVVGQSLLAVEQREEAHAFSLATPEQPQPDSLASALGAARDLTIVTHAPPPPQA
;
A
#
# COMPACT_ATOMS: atom_id res chain seq x y z
N MET A 1 16.96 -27.37 -48.84
CA MET A 1 16.04 -26.31 -48.39
C MET A 1 16.04 -26.33 -46.86
N LEU A 2 16.73 -25.37 -46.23
CA LEU A 2 16.79 -25.24 -44.76
C LEU A 2 15.69 -24.27 -44.33
N GLY A 3 14.70 -24.79 -43.61
CA GLY A 3 13.65 -23.97 -43.00
C GLY A 3 14.17 -23.32 -41.72
N SER A 4 14.28 -21.99 -41.71
CA SER A 4 14.52 -21.21 -40.49
C SER A 4 13.32 -21.30 -39.57
N ALA A 5 13.48 -21.96 -38.42
CA ALA A 5 12.59 -21.81 -37.28
C ALA A 5 13.05 -20.60 -36.45
N LEU A 6 12.37 -19.47 -36.62
CA LEU A 6 12.53 -18.32 -35.74
C LEU A 6 11.83 -18.61 -34.40
N LEU A 7 12.60 -18.97 -33.38
CA LEU A 7 12.15 -19.03 -32.00
C LEU A 7 11.90 -17.60 -31.52
N ALA A 8 10.65 -17.17 -31.46
CA ALA A 8 10.28 -15.92 -30.82
C ALA A 8 10.41 -16.06 -29.30
N SER A 9 11.55 -15.62 -28.73
CA SER A 9 11.74 -15.52 -27.29
C SER A 9 10.92 -14.35 -26.75
N VAL A 10 9.77 -14.64 -26.13
CA VAL A 10 9.01 -13.64 -25.37
C VAL A 10 9.71 -13.43 -24.03
N ILE A 11 10.39 -12.29 -23.86
CA ILE A 11 10.87 -11.85 -22.56
C ILE A 11 9.67 -11.26 -21.82
N VAL A 12 9.06 -12.05 -20.93
CA VAL A 12 8.09 -11.52 -19.97
C VAL A 12 8.87 -10.80 -18.89
N ALA A 13 8.80 -9.47 -18.85
CA ALA A 13 9.30 -8.70 -17.73
C ALA A 13 8.43 -9.02 -16.50
N GLN A 14 8.90 -9.94 -15.64
CA GLN A 14 8.29 -10.16 -14.34
C GLN A 14 8.60 -8.94 -13.47
N THR A 15 7.57 -8.17 -13.10
CA THR A 15 7.74 -7.12 -12.11
C THR A 15 8.21 -7.76 -10.80
N PRO A 16 9.25 -7.20 -10.13
CA PRO A 16 9.71 -7.72 -8.85
C PRO A 16 8.54 -7.77 -7.87
N VAL A 17 8.19 -8.97 -7.40
CA VAL A 17 7.17 -9.15 -6.36
C VAL A 17 7.72 -8.57 -5.06
N SER A 18 7.02 -7.58 -4.50
CA SER A 18 7.46 -6.92 -3.26
C SER A 18 7.52 -7.92 -2.08
N PRO A 19 8.35 -7.67 -1.06
CA PRO A 19 8.38 -8.51 0.15
C PRO A 19 6.99 -8.66 0.79
N ALA A 20 6.19 -7.59 0.79
CA ALA A 20 4.82 -7.60 1.30
C ALA A 20 3.89 -8.52 0.48
N SER A 21 4.01 -8.51 -0.86
CA SER A 21 3.22 -9.40 -1.72
C SER A 21 3.58 -10.87 -1.50
N ARG A 22 4.88 -11.20 -1.39
CA ARG A 22 5.32 -12.56 -1.06
C ARG A 22 4.80 -13.02 0.31
N ALA A 23 4.90 -12.15 1.31
CA ALA A 23 4.41 -12.44 2.65
C ALA A 23 2.89 -12.65 2.68
N ALA A 24 2.13 -11.83 1.95
CA ALA A 24 0.69 -11.98 1.83
C ALA A 24 0.28 -13.28 1.12
N GLU A 25 1.03 -13.71 0.12
CA GLU A 25 0.84 -15.00 -0.55
C GLU A 25 1.09 -16.18 0.39
N GLU A 26 2.23 -16.17 1.10
CA GLU A 26 2.59 -17.21 2.08
C GLU A 26 1.56 -17.34 3.21
N LEU A 27 1.01 -16.21 3.65
CA LEU A 27 -0.03 -16.14 4.68
C LEU A 27 -1.45 -16.37 4.14
N GLY A 28 -1.63 -16.60 2.83
CA GLY A 28 -2.95 -16.81 2.23
C GLY A 28 -3.89 -15.60 2.31
N LEU A 29 -3.35 -14.38 2.40
CA LEU A 29 -4.14 -13.15 2.56
C LEU A 29 -4.73 -12.64 1.23
N GLY A 30 -4.23 -13.16 0.11
CA GLY A 30 -4.65 -12.78 -1.24
C GLY A 30 -3.81 -11.66 -1.85
N PRO A 31 -4.28 -11.06 -2.97
CA PRO A 31 -3.49 -10.10 -3.73
C PRO A 31 -3.27 -8.81 -2.93
N VAL A 32 -2.08 -8.22 -3.09
CA VAL A 32 -1.72 -6.92 -2.51
C VAL A 32 -1.91 -5.83 -3.56
N LEU A 33 -2.60 -4.74 -3.18
CA LEU A 33 -2.79 -3.57 -4.03
C LEU A 33 -1.75 -2.48 -3.76
N ASP A 34 -1.40 -2.31 -2.49
CA ASP A 34 -0.35 -1.38 -2.07
C ASP A 34 0.25 -1.81 -0.74
N SER A 35 1.46 -1.35 -0.45
CA SER A 35 2.11 -1.62 0.83
C SER A 35 3.10 -0.53 1.23
N VAL A 36 3.15 -0.22 2.52
CA VAL A 36 4.10 0.72 3.11
C VAL A 36 4.72 0.13 4.37
N VAL A 37 5.93 0.55 4.71
CA VAL A 37 6.65 0.10 5.91
C VAL A 37 6.88 1.27 6.85
N HIS A 38 6.59 1.09 8.13
CA HIS A 38 6.90 2.04 9.19
C HIS A 38 7.44 1.31 10.41
N GLN A 39 8.63 1.70 10.89
CA GLN A 39 9.26 1.13 12.09
C GLN A 39 9.28 -0.42 12.11
N GLY A 40 9.60 -1.04 10.97
CA GLY A 40 9.67 -2.51 10.83
C GLY A 40 8.32 -3.23 10.76
N VAL A 41 7.20 -2.49 10.73
CA VAL A 41 5.85 -3.02 10.50
C VAL A 41 5.43 -2.72 9.07
N SER A 42 4.93 -3.72 8.35
CA SER A 42 4.37 -3.54 7.00
C SER A 42 2.86 -3.43 7.05
N TYR A 43 2.31 -2.36 6.48
CA TYR A 43 0.87 -2.19 6.27
C TYR A 43 0.57 -2.53 4.81
N VAL A 44 -0.37 -3.43 4.60
CA VAL A 44 -0.62 -4.06 3.30
C VAL A 44 -2.09 -3.92 2.96
N ALA A 45 -2.40 -3.13 1.94
CA ALA A 45 -3.75 -3.03 1.41
C ALA A 45 -4.05 -4.27 0.56
N LEU A 46 -4.98 -5.10 1.05
CA LEU A 46 -5.37 -6.33 0.38
C LEU A 46 -6.44 -6.04 -0.68
N GLY A 47 -6.41 -6.78 -1.79
CA GLY A 47 -7.42 -6.66 -2.84
C GLY A 47 -8.84 -6.99 -2.36
N ARG A 48 -8.93 -7.81 -1.31
CA ARG A 48 -10.13 -8.08 -0.51
C ARG A 48 -9.69 -8.22 0.94
N GLY A 49 -10.30 -7.49 1.87
CA GLY A 49 -10.11 -7.71 3.31
C GLY A 49 -9.40 -6.59 4.09
N GLY A 50 -9.48 -5.33 3.63
CA GLY A 50 -8.95 -4.19 4.38
C GLY A 50 -7.42 -4.09 4.34
N ILE A 51 -6.84 -3.75 5.48
CA ILE A 51 -5.39 -3.57 5.63
C ILE A 51 -4.86 -4.63 6.59
N ALA A 52 -3.87 -5.40 6.14
CA ALA A 52 -3.12 -6.31 7.00
C ALA A 52 -1.90 -5.61 7.59
N VAL A 53 -1.67 -5.82 8.88
CA VAL A 53 -0.49 -5.36 9.62
C VAL A 53 0.44 -6.55 9.80
N LEU A 54 1.62 -6.51 9.18
CA LEU A 54 2.54 -7.64 9.10
C LEU A 54 3.89 -7.33 9.78
N LYS A 55 4.51 -8.38 10.32
CA LYS A 55 5.92 -8.41 10.72
C LYS A 55 6.68 -9.33 9.78
N LEU A 56 7.79 -8.83 9.22
CA LEU A 56 8.61 -9.50 8.21
C LEU A 56 10.07 -9.68 8.67
N ASP A 57 10.35 -9.47 9.96
CA ASP A 57 11.67 -9.48 10.58
C ASP A 57 12.11 -10.87 11.11
N GLY A 58 11.22 -11.87 11.05
CA GLY A 58 11.48 -13.24 11.47
C GLY A 58 11.78 -14.21 10.32
N ALA A 59 11.93 -15.49 10.66
CA ALA A 59 12.12 -16.57 9.68
C ALA A 59 10.89 -16.80 8.78
N ALA A 60 9.70 -16.40 9.25
CA ALA A 60 8.44 -16.45 8.52
C ALA A 60 7.66 -15.15 8.75
N PRO A 61 6.90 -14.67 7.75
CA PRO A 61 6.04 -13.51 7.91
C PRO A 61 4.93 -13.80 8.93
N ARG A 62 4.52 -12.77 9.67
CA ARG A 62 3.45 -12.89 10.67
C ARG A 62 2.38 -11.84 10.46
N LEU A 63 1.13 -12.28 10.38
CA LEU A 63 -0.04 -11.40 10.50
C LEU A 63 -0.19 -10.99 11.97
N VAL A 64 -0.01 -9.70 12.26
CA VAL A 64 -0.24 -9.14 13.59
C VAL A 64 -1.73 -8.87 13.79
N ARG A 65 -2.37 -8.21 12.83
CA ARG A 65 -3.81 -7.97 12.82
C ARG A 65 -4.32 -7.58 11.44
N ARG A 66 -5.65 -7.60 11.28
CA ARG A 66 -6.36 -6.92 10.20
C ARG A 66 -7.12 -5.72 10.76
N ILE A 67 -7.22 -4.66 9.96
CA ILE A 67 -8.02 -3.48 10.25
C ILE A 67 -8.90 -3.15 9.05
N GLU A 68 -10.03 -2.50 9.31
CA GLU A 68 -11.00 -2.10 8.29
C GLU A 68 -11.41 -3.26 7.36
N GLU A 69 -11.68 -4.42 7.96
CA GLU A 69 -12.12 -5.59 7.21
C GLU A 69 -13.38 -5.28 6.39
N GLY A 70 -13.46 -5.84 5.18
CA GLY A 70 -14.56 -5.57 4.24
C GLY A 70 -14.37 -4.32 3.39
N ARG A 71 -13.45 -3.41 3.74
CA ARG A 71 -13.08 -2.27 2.87
C ARG A 71 -12.01 -2.65 1.87
N ARG A 72 -11.90 -1.84 0.82
CA ARG A 72 -10.89 -2.00 -0.24
C ARG A 72 -10.07 -0.72 -0.40
N PHE A 73 -8.86 -0.73 0.15
CA PHE A 73 -7.91 0.35 0.01
C PHE A 73 -7.04 0.15 -1.23
N VAL A 74 -6.79 1.24 -1.96
CA VAL A 74 -6.01 1.23 -3.20
C VAL A 74 -4.68 1.97 -3.07
N ARG A 75 -4.54 2.79 -2.02
CA ARG A 75 -3.31 3.52 -1.74
C ARG A 75 -3.08 3.63 -0.24
N LEU A 76 -1.84 3.43 0.18
CA LEU A 76 -1.36 3.66 1.54
C LEU A 76 -0.22 4.68 1.51
N VAL A 77 -0.23 5.61 2.47
CA VAL A 77 0.83 6.62 2.61
C VAL A 77 1.15 6.79 4.09
N VAL A 78 2.43 6.71 4.44
CA VAL A 78 2.88 7.04 5.79
C VAL A 78 3.28 8.51 5.82
N VAL A 79 2.73 9.25 6.78
CA VAL A 79 2.99 10.67 7.00
C VAL A 79 3.32 10.85 8.47
N GLY A 80 4.60 11.05 8.81
CA GLY A 80 5.05 11.15 10.20
C GLY A 80 4.73 9.89 11.02
N GLN A 81 3.76 10.01 11.93
CA GLN A 81 3.25 8.91 12.77
C GLN A 81 1.81 8.51 12.38
N SER A 82 1.40 8.80 11.16
CA SER A 82 0.06 8.47 10.67
C SER A 82 0.14 7.63 9.40
N LEU A 83 -0.82 6.73 9.24
CA LEU A 83 -1.12 6.02 8.01
C LEU A 83 -2.36 6.64 7.39
N LEU A 84 -2.22 7.18 6.19
CA LEU A 84 -3.34 7.54 5.33
C LEU A 84 -3.66 6.36 4.42
N ALA A 85 -4.92 5.98 4.37
CA ALA A 85 -5.42 4.91 3.52
C ALA A 85 -6.54 5.43 2.62
N VAL A 86 -6.34 5.37 1.31
CA VAL A 86 -7.34 5.80 0.32
C VAL A 86 -8.16 4.58 -0.10
N GLU A 87 -9.45 4.61 0.21
CA GLU A 87 -10.41 3.61 -0.20
C GLU A 87 -10.72 3.77 -1.70
N GLN A 88 -11.07 2.67 -2.39
CA GLN A 88 -11.42 2.71 -3.82
C GLN A 88 -12.54 3.71 -4.15
N ARG A 89 -13.41 4.02 -3.19
CA ARG A 89 -14.49 5.02 -3.31
C ARG A 89 -14.03 6.46 -3.09
N GLU A 90 -12.72 6.69 -3.15
CA GLU A 90 -12.06 7.99 -2.97
C GLU A 90 -12.21 8.61 -1.57
N GLU A 91 -12.63 7.82 -0.58
CA GLU A 91 -12.61 8.23 0.83
C GLU A 91 -11.22 7.99 1.43
N ALA A 92 -10.64 9.01 2.06
CA ALA A 92 -9.39 8.89 2.80
C ALA A 92 -9.66 8.61 4.28
N HIS A 93 -8.96 7.63 4.83
CA HIS A 93 -9.00 7.24 6.23
C HIS A 93 -7.64 7.50 6.86
N ALA A 94 -7.60 7.89 8.13
CA ALA A 94 -6.36 8.09 8.87
C ALA A 94 -6.29 7.14 10.07
N PHE A 95 -5.08 6.67 10.33
CA PHE A 95 -4.77 5.87 11.52
C PHE A 95 -3.51 6.41 12.18
N SER A 96 -3.54 6.54 13.51
CA SER A 96 -2.35 6.79 14.31
C SER A 96 -1.48 5.52 14.36
N LEU A 97 -0.18 5.70 14.12
CA LEU A 97 0.86 4.67 14.22
C LEU A 97 1.71 4.84 15.49
N ALA A 98 1.23 5.58 16.50
CA ALA A 98 1.92 5.73 17.79
C ALA A 98 2.20 4.36 18.47
N THR A 99 1.39 3.35 18.16
CA THR A 99 1.70 1.94 18.43
C THR A 99 1.61 1.20 17.08
N PRO A 100 2.73 1.04 16.34
CA PRO A 100 2.70 0.61 14.93
C PRO A 100 1.96 -0.71 14.67
N GLU A 101 2.08 -1.67 15.58
CA GLU A 101 1.42 -2.98 15.50
C GLU A 101 -0.10 -2.92 15.76
N GLN A 102 -0.57 -1.82 16.37
CA GLN A 102 -1.96 -1.60 16.74
C GLN A 102 -2.44 -0.22 16.26
N PRO A 103 -2.54 0.02 14.94
CA PRO A 103 -3.05 1.29 14.43
C PRO A 103 -4.43 1.60 15.00
N GLN A 104 -4.63 2.84 15.42
CA GLN A 104 -5.90 3.32 15.93
C GLN A 104 -6.51 4.32 14.94
N PRO A 105 -7.82 4.30 14.69
CA PRO A 105 -8.47 5.33 13.89
C PRO A 105 -8.10 6.73 14.38
N ASP A 106 -7.82 7.62 13.45
CA ASP A 106 -7.52 9.03 13.70
C ASP A 106 -8.26 9.91 12.68
N SER A 107 -8.25 11.22 12.89
CA SER A 107 -8.79 12.19 11.94
C SER A 107 -7.77 12.54 10.85
N LEU A 108 -8.25 12.82 9.64
CA LEU A 108 -7.39 13.33 8.56
C LEU A 108 -6.72 14.65 8.94
N ALA A 109 -7.44 15.53 9.66
CA ALA A 109 -6.90 16.81 10.12
C ALA A 109 -5.72 16.64 11.08
N SER A 110 -5.81 15.69 12.01
CA SER A 110 -4.70 15.32 12.91
C SER A 110 -3.50 14.79 12.11
N ALA A 111 -3.74 13.81 11.24
CA ALA A 111 -2.69 13.16 10.44
C ALA A 111 -1.95 14.15 9.52
N LEU A 112 -2.67 15.09 8.90
CA LEU A 112 -2.09 16.10 8.02
C LEU A 112 -1.48 17.27 8.80
N GLY A 113 -2.04 17.63 9.96
CA GLY A 113 -1.51 18.69 10.82
C GLY A 113 -0.14 18.36 11.43
N ALA A 114 0.15 17.06 11.63
CA ALA A 114 1.47 16.57 12.01
C ALA A 114 2.52 16.70 10.89
N ALA A 115 2.06 16.86 9.66
CA ALA A 115 2.88 16.89 8.46
C ALA A 115 3.19 18.34 8.05
N ARG A 116 3.91 19.06 8.91
CA ARG A 116 4.21 20.49 8.70
C ARG A 116 5.00 20.81 7.42
N ASP A 117 5.55 19.78 6.75
CA ASP A 117 6.37 19.91 5.53
C ASP A 117 5.74 19.23 4.29
N LEU A 118 4.43 19.04 4.23
CA LEU A 118 3.80 18.59 2.98
C LEU A 118 3.78 19.73 1.96
N THR A 119 4.53 19.59 0.88
CA THR A 119 4.40 20.46 -0.29
C THR A 119 3.01 20.27 -0.89
N ILE A 120 2.13 21.26 -0.72
CA ILE A 120 0.84 21.30 -1.40
C ILE A 120 1.10 21.54 -2.89
N VAL A 121 0.91 20.52 -3.72
CA VAL A 121 0.95 20.66 -5.18
C VAL A 121 -0.47 20.96 -5.68
N THR A 122 -0.87 22.22 -5.63
CA THR A 122 -2.06 22.68 -6.36
C THR A 122 -1.69 22.89 -7.82
N HIS A 123 -2.19 22.03 -8.71
CA HIS A 123 -2.21 22.35 -10.14
C HIS A 123 -3.37 23.31 -10.39
N ALA A 124 -3.08 24.55 -10.78
CA ALA A 124 -4.11 25.45 -11.28
C ALA A 124 -4.65 24.87 -12.61
N PRO A 125 -5.98 24.91 -12.86
CA PRO A 125 -6.52 24.52 -14.15
C PRO A 125 -5.88 25.37 -15.26
N PRO A 126 -5.58 24.79 -16.43
CA PRO A 126 -4.99 25.55 -17.53
C PRO A 126 -5.90 26.72 -17.91
N PRO A 127 -5.33 27.90 -18.24
CA PRO A 127 -6.13 29.05 -18.64
C PRO A 127 -6.98 28.70 -19.88
N PRO A 128 -8.22 29.21 -19.97
CA PRO A 128 -9.05 29.00 -21.14
C PRO A 128 -8.33 29.51 -22.40
N GLN A 129 -8.22 28.65 -23.41
CA GLN A 129 -7.66 29.05 -24.70
C GLN A 129 -8.66 30.00 -25.39
N ALA A 130 -8.15 31.15 -25.84
CA ALA A 130 -8.89 32.17 -26.57
C ALA A 130 -9.12 31.77 -28.03
#